data_AF-A0A1S1Q8L4-F1
#
_entry.id   AF-A0A1S1Q8L4-F1
#
_cell.length_a   1.000
_cell.length_b   1.000
_cell.length_c   1.000
_cell.angle_alpha   90.00
_cell.angle_beta   90.00
_cell.angle_gamma   90.00
#
_symmetry.space_group_name_H-M   'P 1'
#
loop_
_entity.id
_entity.type
_entity.pdbx_description
1 polymer ?
#
loop_
_entity_poly.entity_id
_entity_poly.type
_entity_poly.pdbx_seq_one_letter_code
_entity_poly.pdbx_strand_id
1 'polypeptide(L)'
;MLVCCPSPVSPALTRLALAVGRILAAAREASAHGPLPVVLCPVRPHCAWQSDGVAVPHLVSVVTDEAVQLRVTWEITDHGQISGWLASAAPVPALSRAVAA
;
A
#
# COMPACT_ATOMS: atom_id res chain seq x y z
N MET A 1 -6.91 6.00 -0.84
CA MET A 1 -5.77 5.07 -0.67
C MET A 1 -4.49 5.77 -1.11
N LEU A 2 -3.43 5.67 -0.31
CA LEU A 2 -2.09 6.15 -0.66
C LEU A 2 -1.08 5.00 -0.63
N VAL A 3 -0.03 5.10 -1.44
CA VAL A 3 1.12 4.18 -1.36
C VAL A 3 2.40 4.98 -1.23
N CYS A 4 3.10 4.78 -0.13
CA CYS A 4 4.41 5.35 0.14
C CYS A 4 5.47 4.51 -0.59
N CYS A 5 6.19 5.09 -1.53
CA CYS A 5 7.24 4.39 -2.29
C CYS A 5 8.60 4.99 -1.95
N PRO A 6 9.26 4.56 -0.86
CA PRO A 6 10.61 5.03 -0.58
C PRO A 6 11.55 4.63 -1.72
N SER A 7 12.44 5.53 -2.14
CA SER A 7 13.48 5.18 -3.11
C SER A 7 14.51 4.24 -2.44
N PRO A 8 14.98 3.16 -3.09
CA PRO A 8 14.78 2.75 -4.49
C PRO A 8 13.84 1.52 -4.64
N VAL A 9 12.57 1.63 -4.24
CA VAL A 9 11.61 0.52 -4.40
C VAL A 9 11.29 0.24 -5.87
N SER A 10 11.20 -1.05 -6.23
CA SER A 10 10.86 -1.46 -7.59
C SER A 10 9.41 -1.13 -7.97
N PRO A 11 9.11 -0.77 -9.23
CA PRO A 11 7.75 -0.48 -9.68
C PRO A 11 6.78 -1.66 -9.48
N ALA A 12 7.29 -2.90 -9.57
CA ALA A 12 6.48 -4.09 -9.35
C ALA A 12 5.97 -4.18 -7.91
N LEU A 13 6.81 -3.85 -6.92
CA LEU A 13 6.41 -3.82 -5.52
C LEU A 13 5.42 -2.69 -5.23
N THR A 14 5.59 -1.52 -5.85
CA THR A 14 4.61 -0.43 -5.78
C THR A 14 3.25 -0.85 -6.33
N ARG A 15 3.22 -1.55 -7.48
CA ARG A 15 1.97 -2.08 -8.06
C ARG A 15 1.32 -3.13 -7.17
N LEU A 16 2.11 -4.02 -6.58
CA LEU A 16 1.61 -4.99 -5.61
C LEU A 16 0.97 -4.29 -4.40
N ALA A 17 1.65 -3.31 -3.82
CA ALA A 17 1.10 -2.52 -2.72
C ALA A 17 -0.21 -1.81 -3.13
N LEU A 18 -0.28 -1.20 -4.32
CA LEU A 18 -1.53 -0.61 -4.82
C LEU A 18 -2.67 -1.63 -4.93
N ALA A 19 -2.38 -2.86 -5.41
CA ALA A 19 -3.39 -3.91 -5.53
C ALA A 19 -3.90 -4.35 -4.16
N VAL A 20 -3.01 -4.60 -3.20
CA VAL A 20 -3.38 -4.94 -1.82
C VAL A 20 -4.21 -3.82 -1.19
N GLY A 21 -3.83 -2.56 -1.42
CA GLY A 21 -4.52 -1.42 -0.84
C GLY A 21 -5.95 -1.26 -1.35
N ARG A 22 -6.21 -1.60 -2.62
CA ARG A 22 -7.57 -1.62 -3.17
C ARG A 22 -8.42 -2.69 -2.50
N ILE A 23 -7.86 -3.87 -2.25
CA ILE A 23 -8.55 -4.97 -1.55
C ILE A 23 -8.92 -4.53 -0.13
N LEU A 24 -7.97 -3.94 0.60
CA LEU A 24 -8.21 -3.43 1.97
C LEU A 24 -9.23 -2.29 2.00
N ALA A 25 -9.18 -1.38 1.02
CA ALA A 25 -10.13 -0.28 0.92
C ALA A 25 -11.55 -0.80 0.67
N ALA A 26 -11.72 -1.73 -0.28
CA ALA A 26 -13.01 -2.36 -0.56
C ALA A 26 -13.55 -3.13 0.66
N ALA A 27 -12.68 -3.85 1.39
CA ALA A 27 -13.05 -4.55 2.61
C ALA A 27 -13.54 -3.58 3.72
N ARG A 28 -12.91 -2.40 3.83
CA ARG A 28 -13.31 -1.36 4.78
C ARG A 28 -14.60 -0.68 4.39
N GLU A 29 -14.79 -0.38 3.11
CA GLU A 29 -16.06 0.17 2.58
C GLU A 29 -17.24 -0.77 2.86
N ALA A 30 -17.02 -2.09 2.79
CA ALA A 30 -18.03 -3.08 3.15
C ALA A 30 -18.22 -3.27 4.67
N SER A 31 -17.38 -2.66 5.51
CA SER A 31 -17.41 -2.81 6.97
C SER A 31 -18.28 -1.75 7.65
N ALA A 32 -18.77 -2.05 8.86
CA ALA A 32 -19.56 -1.12 9.67
C ALA A 32 -18.82 0.18 10.08
N HIS A 33 -17.50 0.24 9.87
CA HIS A 33 -16.66 1.37 10.29
C HIS A 33 -16.50 2.43 9.19
N GLY A 34 -17.11 2.23 8.01
CA GLY A 34 -17.08 3.19 6.90
C GLY A 34 -15.72 3.27 6.18
N PRO A 35 -15.57 4.20 5.21
CA PRO A 35 -14.35 4.32 4.42
C PRO A 35 -13.20 4.85 5.28
N LEU A 36 -12.31 3.95 5.70
CA LEU A 36 -11.09 4.29 6.42
C LEU A 36 -9.91 4.41 5.44
N PRO A 37 -9.02 5.41 5.60
CA PRO A 37 -7.88 5.59 4.72
C PRO A 37 -6.95 4.38 4.81
N VAL A 38 -6.55 3.86 3.65
CA VAL A 38 -5.54 2.82 3.53
C VAL A 38 -4.25 3.45 3.03
N VAL A 39 -3.17 3.30 3.80
CA VAL A 39 -1.82 3.74 3.43
C VAL A 39 -0.88 2.56 3.48
N LEU A 40 -0.28 2.21 2.34
CA LEU A 40 0.62 1.07 2.24
C LEU A 40 2.05 1.48 1.91
N CYS A 41 3.00 0.70 2.41
CA CYS A 41 4.40 0.74 2.05
C CYS A 41 4.81 -0.67 1.55
N PRO A 42 5.44 -0.78 0.36
CA PRO A 42 5.89 -2.06 -0.19
C PRO A 42 7.10 -2.65 0.54
N VAL A 43 7.77 -1.85 1.37
CA VAL A 43 8.86 -2.27 2.24
C VAL A 43 8.51 -1.94 3.67
N ARG A 44 9.15 -2.61 4.64
CA ARG A 44 8.90 -2.31 6.05
C ARG A 44 9.34 -0.88 6.33
N PRO A 45 8.43 0.02 6.74
CA PRO A 45 8.82 1.39 7.01
C PRO A 45 9.59 1.46 8.33
N HIS A 46 10.62 2.33 8.39
CA HIS A 46 11.40 2.55 9.60
C HIS A 46 10.60 3.29 10.71
N CYS A 47 9.48 3.93 10.34
CA CYS A 47 8.67 4.76 11.24
C CYS A 47 8.03 3.99 12.42
N ALA A 48 7.98 2.66 12.37
CA ALA A 48 7.36 1.84 13.42
C ALA A 48 8.10 1.83 14.77
N TRP A 49 9.29 2.44 14.86
CA TRP A 49 10.03 2.57 16.12
C TRP A 49 10.05 3.97 16.73
N GLN A 50 9.73 5.01 15.96
CA GLN A 50 9.94 6.41 16.39
C GLN A 50 8.66 7.22 16.54
N SER A 51 7.51 6.70 16.10
CA SER A 51 6.29 7.52 15.91
C SER A 51 5.01 6.92 16.49
N ASP A 52 5.06 5.87 17.33
CA ASP A 52 3.90 5.10 17.81
C ASP A 52 2.99 4.50 16.69
N GLY A 53 3.32 4.74 15.42
CA GLY A 53 2.66 4.18 14.26
C GLY A 53 2.90 2.67 14.16
N VAL A 54 1.82 1.89 14.19
CA VAL A 54 1.88 0.45 13.93
C VAL A 54 1.95 0.24 12.42
N ALA A 55 2.96 -0.53 11.98
CA ALA A 55 3.04 -1.06 10.63
C ALA A 55 2.52 -2.50 10.62
N VAL A 56 1.34 -2.73 10.06
CA VAL A 56 0.71 -4.06 10.00
C VAL A 56 1.20 -4.80 8.75
N PRO A 57 1.83 -5.98 8.87
CA PRO A 57 2.24 -6.76 7.71
C PRO A 57 1.04 -7.50 7.10
N HIS A 58 0.88 -7.36 5.79
CA HIS A 58 -0.07 -8.11 4.97
C HIS A 58 0.71 -9.09 4.10
N LEU A 59 0.64 -10.38 4.44
CA LEU A 59 1.25 -11.45 3.66
C LEU A 59 0.37 -11.78 2.46
N VAL A 60 0.97 -11.78 1.26
CA VAL A 60 0.27 -12.05 0.01
C VAL A 60 1.03 -13.06 -0.85
N SER A 61 0.26 -13.91 -1.54
CA SER A 61 0.78 -14.84 -2.53
C SER A 61 0.73 -14.20 -3.91
N VAL A 62 1.89 -14.06 -4.55
CA VAL A 62 2.01 -13.64 -5.95
C VAL A 62 2.16 -14.90 -6.79
N VAL A 63 1.16 -15.17 -7.62
CA VAL A 63 1.15 -16.32 -8.52
C VAL A 63 1.74 -15.89 -9.86
N THR A 64 2.70 -16.67 -10.34
CA THR A 64 3.32 -16.56 -11.67
C THR A 64 3.18 -17.90 -12.38
N ASP A 65 3.43 -17.96 -13.68
CA ASP A 65 3.36 -19.20 -14.46
C ASP A 65 4.35 -20.27 -13.95
N GLU A 66 5.44 -19.84 -13.30
CA GLU A 66 6.54 -20.68 -12.84
C GLU A 66 6.41 -21.09 -11.37
N ALA A 67 5.85 -20.20 -10.53
CA ALA A 67 5.85 -20.37 -9.09
C ALA A 67 4.83 -19.49 -8.35
N VAL A 68 4.54 -19.86 -7.10
CA VAL A 68 3.92 -18.97 -6.12
C VAL A 68 5.01 -18.38 -5.23
N GLN A 69 5.02 -17.05 -5.11
CA GLN A 69 5.98 -16.32 -4.31
C GLN A 69 5.27 -15.56 -3.20
N LEU A 70 5.70 -15.74 -1.94
CA LEU A 70 5.19 -14.96 -0.83
C LEU A 70 5.85 -13.58 -0.80
N ARG A 71 5.04 -12.55 -0.56
CA ARG A 71 5.47 -11.15 -0.42
C ARG A 71 4.73 -10.52 0.75
N VAL A 72 5.34 -9.49 1.34
CA VAL A 72 4.74 -8.73 2.44
C VAL A 72 4.61 -7.28 2.00
N THR A 73 3.42 -6.72 2.16
CA THR A 73 3.20 -5.27 2.11
C THR A 73 2.87 -4.79 3.52
N TRP A 74 3.16 -3.53 3.82
CA TRP A 74 3.01 -2.99 5.17
C TRP A 74 1.98 -1.89 5.17
N GLU A 75 0.97 -2.01 6.01
CA GLU A 75 0.01 -0.94 6.23
C GLU A 75 0.46 -0.04 7.37
N ILE A 76 0.43 1.27 7.14
CA ILE A 76 0.71 2.27 8.16
C ILE A 76 -0.62 2.69 8.78
N THR A 77 -0.72 2.60 10.11
CA THR A 77 -1.95 2.93 10.85
C THR A 77 -1.81 4.19 11.73
N ASP A 78 -0.74 4.98 11.56
CA ASP A 78 -0.56 6.26 12.26
C ASP A 78 -1.55 7.30 11.72
N HIS A 79 -2.72 7.42 12.35
CA HIS A 79 -3.78 8.32 11.92
C HIS A 79 -3.37 9.80 11.89
N GLY A 80 -2.43 10.22 12.77
CA GLY A 80 -1.91 11.58 12.80
C GLY A 80 -1.11 11.91 11.55
N GLN A 81 -0.15 11.04 11.20
CA GLN A 81 0.65 11.21 9.99
C GLN A 81 -0.15 10.99 8.71
N ILE A 82 -1.06 10.01 8.69
CA ILE A 82 -1.90 9.70 7.52
C ILE A 82 -2.71 10.94 7.09
N SER A 83 -3.26 11.69 8.04
CA SER A 83 -4.01 12.91 7.75
C SER A 83 -3.15 13.95 7.04
N GLY A 84 -1.92 14.16 7.54
CA GLY A 84 -0.95 15.08 6.92
C GLY A 84 -0.52 14.62 5.52
N TRP A 85 -0.26 13.32 5.34
CA TRP A 85 0.11 12.78 4.04
C TRP A 85 -1.01 12.92 3.02
N LEU A 86 -2.26 12.63 3.39
CA LEU A 86 -3.43 12.81 2.52
C LEU A 86 -3.60 14.26 2.07
N ALA A 87 -3.39 15.23 2.97
CA ALA A 87 -3.48 16.65 2.63
C ALA A 87 -2.37 17.10 1.66
N SER A 88 -1.18 16.49 1.74
CA SER A 88 -0.02 16.83 0.90
C SER A 88 0.12 16.01 -0.39
N ALA A 89 -0.67 14.94 -0.54
CA ALA A 89 -0.51 13.99 -1.64
C ALA A 89 -1.05 14.56 -2.95
N ALA A 90 -0.19 14.61 -3.97
CA ALA A 90 -0.62 14.83 -5.35
C ALA A 90 -1.03 13.49 -5.98
N PRO A 91 -2.19 13.40 -6.67
CA PRO A 91 -2.55 12.22 -7.44
C PRO A 91 -1.47 11.92 -8.48
N VAL A 92 -0.98 10.67 -8.53
CA VAL A 92 -0.20 10.20 -9.66
C VAL A 92 -1.18 9.95 -10.81
N PRO A 93 -0.99 10.58 -11.99
CA PRO A 93 -1.82 10.31 -13.14
C PRO A 93 -1.89 8.80 -13.40
N ALA A 94 -3.08 8.28 -13.71
CA ALA A 94 -3.20 6.88 -14.11
C ALA A 94 -2.26 6.63 -15.29
N LEU A 95 -1.27 5.75 -15.11
CA LEU A 95 -0.40 5.32 -16.20
C LEU A 95 -1.29 4.76 -17.31
N SER A 96 -1.27 5.43 -18.47
CA SER A 96 -1.89 4.91 -19.68
C SER A 96 -1.39 3.48 -19.89
N ARG A 97 -2.33 2.59 -20.19
CA ARG A 97 -2.16 1.14 -20.35
C ARG A 97 -0.98 0.89 -21.30
N ALA A 98 0.20 0.60 -20.75
CA ALA A 98 1.36 0.28 -21.58
C ALA A 98 1.09 -1.05 -22.31
N VAL A 99 1.32 -0.99 -23.62
CA VAL A 99 1.07 -1.99 -24.66
C VAL A 99 1.68 -3.34 -24.29
N ALA A 100 0.89 -4.41 -24.47
CA ALA A 100 1.39 -5.78 -24.50
C ALA A 100 2.27 -5.94 -25.75
N ALA A 101 3.53 -6.34 -25.54
CA ALA A 101 4.38 -6.90 -26.58
C ALA A 101 4.34 -8.42 -26.47
#